data_AF-A0A0N0LSL0-F1
#
_entry.id   AF-A0A0N0LSL0-F1
#
_cell.length_a   1.000
_cell.length_b   1.000
_cell.length_c   1.000
_cell.angle_alpha   90.00
_cell.angle_beta   90.00
_cell.angle_gamma   90.00
#
_symmetry.space_group_name_H-M   'P 1'
#
loop_
_entity.id
_entity.type
_entity.pdbx_description
1 polymer ?
#
loop_
_entity_poly.entity_id
_entity_poly.type
_entity_poly.pdbx_seq_one_letter_code
_entity_poly.pdbx_strand_id
1 'polypeptide(L)'
;MGNFKVFGECEIPSFIPKSLLCDFSVVGMQQDSKYAINYTLSSLKQHKRIQRLILIFPHSLPTSCLAEIQKFHCKIYFFLQKDSKSFCDCKSLSQFGLVIAL
;
A
#
# COMPACT_ATOMS: atom_id res chain seq x y z
N MET A 1 -1.24 18.54 7.64
CA MET A 1 -1.06 17.31 6.84
C MET A 1 -0.33 16.33 7.74
N GLY A 2 -0.77 15.07 7.82
CA GLY A 2 -0.08 14.09 8.67
C GLY A 2 1.32 13.78 8.15
N ASN A 3 2.25 13.45 9.04
CA ASN A 3 3.61 13.04 8.73
C ASN A 3 3.63 11.53 8.38
N PHE A 4 3.14 11.17 7.20
CA PHE A 4 3.20 9.79 6.70
C PHE A 4 4.47 9.55 5.86
N LYS A 5 4.92 8.30 5.80
CA LYS A 5 6.10 7.92 5.02
C LYS A 5 5.72 7.65 3.57
N VAL A 6 6.48 8.19 2.63
CA VAL A 6 6.29 7.99 1.18
C VAL A 6 7.53 7.37 0.56
N PHE A 7 7.33 6.41 -0.34
CA PHE A 7 8.33 5.81 -1.21
C PHE A 7 7.84 5.95 -2.66
N GLY A 8 8.62 6.63 -3.51
CA GLY A 8 8.26 6.98 -4.88
C GLY A 8 8.21 8.49 -5.11
N GLU A 9 7.37 8.94 -6.04
CA GLU A 9 7.19 10.36 -6.35
C GLU A 9 6.81 11.18 -5.11
N CYS A 10 7.30 12.43 -5.07
CA CYS A 10 7.15 13.30 -3.91
C CYS A 10 5.72 13.81 -3.71
N GLU A 11 4.89 13.83 -4.77
CA GLU A 11 3.53 14.34 -4.71
C GLU A 11 2.51 13.20 -4.67
N ILE A 12 1.67 13.19 -3.63
CA ILE A 12 0.55 12.24 -3.56
C ILE A 12 -0.52 12.65 -4.58
N PRO A 13 -0.96 11.75 -5.47
CA PRO A 13 -2.00 12.06 -6.43
C PRO A 13 -3.29 12.54 -5.76
N SER A 14 -3.92 13.55 -6.35
CA SER A 14 -5.10 14.23 -5.79
C SER A 14 -6.33 13.33 -5.64
N PHE A 15 -6.39 12.22 -6.39
CA PHE A 15 -7.46 11.22 -6.29
C PHE A 15 -7.38 10.38 -5.00
N ILE A 16 -6.26 10.40 -4.28
CA ILE A 16 -6.15 9.72 -2.99
C ILE A 16 -6.91 10.52 -1.94
N PRO A 17 -7.95 9.94 -1.29
CA PRO A 17 -8.70 10.66 -0.29
C PRO A 17 -7.81 11.08 0.88
N LYS A 18 -7.79 12.38 1.22
CA LYS A 18 -6.98 12.90 2.34
C LYS A 18 -7.31 12.25 3.68
N SER A 19 -8.55 11.79 3.87
CA SER A 19 -8.99 11.04 5.07
C SER A 19 -8.31 9.68 5.22
N LEU A 20 -7.80 9.11 4.12
CA LEU A 20 -7.03 7.86 4.14
C LEU A 20 -5.60 8.08 4.66
N LEU A 21 -5.07 9.29 4.52
CA LEU A 21 -3.71 9.65 4.91
C LEU A 21 -3.68 10.12 6.38
N CYS A 22 -2.94 9.40 7.22
CA CYS A 22 -2.69 9.76 8.61
C CYS A 22 -1.23 9.47 9.00
N ASP A 23 -0.78 9.92 10.17
CA ASP A 23 0.61 9.75 10.65
C ASP A 23 1.10 8.29 10.71
N PHE A 24 0.17 7.33 10.75
CA PHE A 24 0.48 5.90 10.75
C PHE A 24 0.30 5.25 9.37
N SER A 25 0.37 6.04 8.30
CA SER A 25 0.29 5.57 6.92
C SER A 25 1.68 5.45 6.30
N VAL A 26 1.83 4.44 5.44
CA VAL A 26 2.95 4.30 4.53
C VAL A 26 2.41 4.24 3.11
N VAL A 27 2.98 5.03 2.22
CA VAL A 27 2.62 5.10 0.81
C VAL A 27 3.77 4.57 -0.04
N GLY A 28 3.48 3.70 -1.01
CA GLY A 28 4.44 3.22 -1.98
C GLY A 28 3.89 3.33 -3.40
N MET A 29 4.63 3.97 -4.29
CA MET A 29 4.21 4.21 -5.68
C MET A 29 5.01 3.39 -6.68
N GLN A 30 4.36 2.87 -7.71
CA GLN A 30 5.01 2.26 -8.89
C GLN A 30 6.09 1.23 -8.51
N GLN A 31 7.33 1.39 -8.98
CA GLN A 31 8.46 0.50 -8.66
C GLN A 31 8.88 0.55 -7.18
N ASP A 32 8.53 1.62 -6.46
CA ASP A 32 8.94 1.84 -5.07
C ASP A 32 7.96 1.25 -4.06
N SER A 33 6.84 0.70 -4.53
CA SER A 33 5.89 -0.07 -3.71
C SER A 33 6.58 -1.21 -2.93
N LYS A 34 7.61 -1.84 -3.49
CA LYS A 34 8.40 -2.88 -2.78
C LYS A 34 9.10 -2.34 -1.53
N TYR A 35 9.61 -1.11 -1.57
CA TYR A 35 10.29 -0.50 -0.44
C TYR A 35 9.30 -0.12 0.66
N ALA A 36 8.12 0.38 0.28
CA ALA A 36 7.03 0.65 1.22
C ALA A 36 6.57 -0.63 1.93
N ILE A 37 6.43 -1.75 1.20
CA ILE A 37 6.07 -3.06 1.76
C ILE A 37 7.14 -3.54 2.75
N ASN A 38 8.41 -3.53 2.34
CA ASN A 38 9.52 -3.96 3.20
C ASN A 38 9.63 -3.10 4.46
N TYR A 39 9.57 -1.78 4.31
CA TYR A 39 9.57 -0.85 5.44
C TYR A 39 8.41 -1.12 6.39
N THR A 40 7.21 -1.35 5.85
CA THR A 40 6.02 -1.64 6.64
C THR A 40 6.20 -2.92 7.45
N LEU A 41 6.61 -4.01 6.81
CA LEU A 41 6.83 -5.28 7.46
C LEU A 41 7.91 -5.21 8.54
N SER A 42 9.06 -4.61 8.23
CA SER A 42 10.16 -4.43 9.20
C SER A 42 9.75 -3.58 10.40
N SER A 43 8.98 -2.51 10.17
CA SER A 43 8.49 -1.64 11.23
C SER A 43 7.48 -2.35 12.13
N LEU A 44 6.54 -3.10 11.55
CA LEU A 44 5.57 -3.90 12.30
C LEU A 44 6.25 -4.99 13.13
N LYS A 45 7.27 -5.67 12.58
CA LYS A 45 8.11 -6.63 13.33
C LYS A 45 8.88 -5.99 14.48
N GLN A 46 9.18 -4.70 14.39
CA GLN A 46 9.76 -3.88 15.48
C GLN A 46 8.71 -3.27 16.41
N HIS A 47 7.46 -3.72 16.35
CA HIS A 47 6.33 -3.18 17.12
C HIS A 47 6.04 -1.69 16.90
N LYS A 48 6.53 -1.11 15.80
CA LYS A 48 6.18 0.27 15.42
C LYS A 48 4.78 0.28 14.82
N ARG A 49 4.00 1.29 15.21
CA ARG A 49 2.61 1.43 14.78
C ARG A 49 2.54 1.87 13.31
N ILE A 50 2.04 0.99 12.45
CA ILE A 50 1.58 1.31 11.10
C ILE A 50 0.15 0.79 10.97
N GLN A 51 -0.77 1.66 10.60
CA GLN A 51 -2.19 1.31 10.46
C GLN A 51 -2.57 1.05 9.02
N ARG A 52 -1.90 1.71 8.07
CA ARG A 52 -2.30 1.73 6.66
C ARG A 52 -1.07 1.62 5.77
N LEU A 53 -1.11 0.68 4.83
CA LEU A 53 -0.22 0.61 3.68
C LEU A 53 -1.03 0.96 2.43
N ILE A 54 -0.62 1.99 1.71
CA ILE A 54 -1.30 2.50 0.53
C ILE A 54 -0.35 2.30 -0.65
N LEU A 55 -0.77 1.52 -1.64
CA LEU A 55 0.03 1.16 -2.80
C LEU A 55 -0.61 1.76 -4.05
N ILE A 56 0.11 2.65 -4.72
CA ILE A 56 -0.39 3.42 -5.86
C ILE A 56 0.31 2.94 -7.12
N PHE A 57 -0.48 2.43 -8.05
CA PHE A 57 -0.04 1.81 -9.30
C PHE A 57 1.14 0.85 -9.10
N PRO A 58 1.08 -0.05 -8.10
CA PRO A 58 2.24 -0.84 -7.71
C PRO A 58 2.71 -1.74 -8.84
N HIS A 59 4.03 -1.75 -9.04
CA HIS A 59 4.69 -2.80 -9.79
C HIS A 59 5.05 -3.97 -8.87
N SER A 60 5.37 -5.14 -9.45
CA SER A 60 5.80 -6.39 -8.80
C SER A 60 5.65 -6.46 -7.27
N LEU A 61 4.60 -7.12 -6.81
CA LEU A 61 4.22 -7.18 -5.40
C LEU A 61 4.70 -8.47 -4.74
N PRO A 62 5.55 -8.41 -3.70
CA PRO A 62 5.91 -9.60 -2.91
C PRO A 62 4.72 -10.04 -2.05
N THR A 63 3.88 -10.93 -2.60
CA THR A 63 2.63 -11.38 -1.97
C THR A 63 2.84 -12.06 -0.61
N SER A 64 3.96 -12.74 -0.41
CA SER A 64 4.34 -13.32 0.89
C SER A 64 4.48 -12.25 1.98
N CYS A 65 5.09 -11.11 1.66
CA CYS A 65 5.21 -9.98 2.59
C CYS A 65 3.84 -9.35 2.89
N LEU A 66 2.97 -9.22 1.88
CA LEU A 66 1.62 -8.69 2.07
C LEU A 66 0.80 -9.57 3.02
N ALA A 67 0.89 -10.90 2.85
CA ALA A 67 0.24 -11.86 3.74
C ALA A 67 0.75 -11.75 5.20
N GLU A 68 2.06 -11.52 5.40
CA GLU A 68 2.60 -11.28 6.74
C GLU A 68 2.10 -9.96 7.35
N ILE A 69 2.06 -8.87 6.57
CA ILE A 69 1.60 -7.56 7.03
C ILE A 69 0.15 -7.63 7.54
N GLN A 70 -0.73 -8.39 6.88
CA GLN A 70 -2.11 -8.55 7.32
C GLN A 70 -2.24 -9.14 8.73
N LYS A 71 -1.31 -10.00 9.15
CA LYS A 71 -1.32 -10.60 10.50
C LYS A 71 -1.14 -9.57 11.61
N PHE A 72 -0.58 -8.41 11.29
CA PHE A 72 -0.43 -7.28 12.23
C PHE A 72 -1.63 -6.31 12.19
N HIS A 73 -2.73 -6.69 11.53
CA HIS A 73 -3.93 -5.85 11.37
C HIS A 73 -3.70 -4.52 10.64
N CYS A 74 -2.61 -4.41 9.88
CA CYS A 74 -2.37 -3.27 8.99
C CYS A 74 -3.30 -3.35 7.78
N LYS A 75 -4.06 -2.28 7.52
CA LYS A 75 -4.97 -2.21 6.37
C LYS A 75 -4.17 -1.92 5.10
N ILE A 76 -4.45 -2.65 4.02
CA ILE A 76 -3.78 -2.47 2.74
C ILE A 76 -4.78 -1.93 1.72
N TYR A 77 -4.38 -0.88 1.00
CA TYR A 77 -5.17 -0.25 -0.06
C TYR A 77 -4.37 -0.26 -1.35
N PHE A 78 -4.95 -0.81 -2.42
CA PHE A 78 -4.37 -0.83 -3.75
C PHE A 78 -5.13 0.13 -4.65
N PHE A 79 -4.44 1.15 -5.15
CA PHE A 79 -4.94 2.02 -6.20
C PHE A 79 -4.32 1.57 -7.52
N LEU A 80 -5.14 1.03 -8.41
CA LEU A 80 -4.71 0.47 -9.68
C LEU A 80 -5.18 1.36 -10.82
N GLN A 81 -4.36 1.50 -11.86
CA GLN A 81 -4.76 2.19 -13.07
C GLN A 81 -5.77 1.31 -13.80
N LYS A 82 -6.87 1.89 -14.29
CA LYS A 82 -7.84 1.18 -15.11
C LYS A 82 -7.15 0.44 -16.24
N ASP A 83 -7.60 -0.79 -16.49
CA ASP A 83 -7.09 -1.70 -17.52
C ASP A 83 -5.62 -2.15 -17.37
N SER A 84 -4.90 -1.73 -16.32
CA SER A 84 -3.51 -2.18 -16.06
C SER A 84 -3.39 -3.59 -15.49
N LYS A 85 -4.49 -4.15 -14.98
CA LYS A 85 -4.56 -5.45 -14.32
C LYS A 85 -5.81 -6.20 -14.73
N SER A 86 -5.68 -7.51 -14.93
CA SER A 86 -6.83 -8.37 -15.22
C SER A 86 -7.74 -8.51 -13.99
N PHE A 87 -8.97 -8.97 -14.20
CA PHE A 87 -9.87 -9.31 -13.09
C PHE A 87 -9.25 -10.34 -12.14
N CYS A 88 -8.52 -11.34 -12.67
CA CYS A 88 -7.84 -12.35 -11.88
C CYS A 88 -6.74 -11.75 -10.99
N ASP A 89 -6.00 -10.77 -11.50
CA ASP A 89 -4.98 -10.05 -10.72
C ASP A 89 -5.65 -9.26 -9.58
N CYS A 90 -6.72 -8.51 -9.90
CA CYS A 90 -7.47 -7.76 -8.90
C CYS A 90 -8.07 -8.67 -7.83
N LYS A 91 -8.63 -9.82 -8.22
CA LYS A 91 -9.16 -10.83 -7.30
C LYS A 91 -8.06 -11.38 -6.38
N SER A 92 -6.88 -11.65 -6.92
CA SER A 92 -5.73 -12.10 -6.12
C SER A 92 -5.29 -11.03 -5.10
N LEU A 93 -5.22 -9.76 -5.52
CA LEU A 93 -4.87 -8.65 -4.62
C LEU A 93 -5.93 -8.39 -3.54
N SER A 94 -7.21 -8.63 -3.85
CA SER A 94 -8.31 -8.44 -2.90
C SER A 94 -8.23 -9.34 -1.66
N GLN A 95 -7.44 -10.42 -1.71
CA GLN A 95 -7.14 -11.24 -0.54
C GLN A 95 -6.31 -10.48 0.50
N PHE A 96 -5.50 -9.50 0.07
CA PHE A 96 -4.59 -8.75 0.93
C PHE A 96 -5.18 -7.44 1.45
N GLY A 97 -6.16 -6.87 0.75
CA GLY A 97 -6.68 -5.54 1.07
C GLY A 97 -7.74 -5.05 0.09
N LEU A 98 -8.10 -3.77 0.22
CA LEU A 98 -9.09 -3.15 -0.66
C LEU A 98 -8.45 -2.74 -1.98
N VAL A 99 -9.05 -3.16 -3.10
CA VAL A 99 -8.63 -2.79 -4.45
C VAL A 99 -9.56 -1.71 -5.01
N ILE A 100 -8.96 -0.62 -5.49
CA ILE A 100 -9.65 0.54 -6.07
C ILE A 100 -9.07 0.74 -7.46
N ALA A 101 -9.89 0.55 -8.50
CA ALA A 101 -9.52 0.82 -9.88
C ALA A 101 -9.93 2.26 -10.23
N LEU A 102 -9.00 3.01 -10.82
CA LEU A 102 -9.14 4.43 -11.17
C LEU A 102 -9.06 4.63 -12.68
#